data_AF-A0A6P5KQZ3-F1
#
_entry.id   AF-A0A6P5KQZ3-F1
#
_cell.length_a   1.000
_cell.length_b   1.000
_cell.length_c   1.000
_cell.angle_alpha   90.00
_cell.angle_beta   90.00
_cell.angle_gamma   90.00
#
_symmetry.space_group_name_H-M   'P 1'
#
loop_
_entity.id
_entity.type
_entity.pdbx_description
1 polymer ?
#
loop_
_entity_poly.entity_id
_entity_poly.type
_entity_poly.pdbx_seq_one_letter_code
_entity_poly.pdbx_strand_id
1 'polypeptide(L)'
;MTQCAQTVMIQLEDIVMAYGQSDEYSFVFKRKSNWFRRRASKFMTNVASQFASSYVFYWKDYFKDQDLLYPPAFDGRVVVYPSNQTLKDYLSWRQADCHINNLYNTVFWMLIQRSKLTPAQAQERLQGTLAADKNEILFSEYNINYNNEPPMYRKGTVLIWKKIKEVISKEIKLPGETEEKKVEVTRTRTKPVALHCDIIGDAFWKEHPEILEDDS
;
A
#
# COMPACT_ATOMS: atom_id res chain seq x y z
N MET A 1 -4.54 -4.16 -5.58
CA MET A 1 -3.29 -3.36 -5.42
C MET A 1 -2.41 -3.88 -4.28
N THR A 2 -2.82 -3.79 -3.01
CA THR A 2 -1.97 -4.20 -1.87
C THR A 2 -1.48 -5.65 -1.94
N GLN A 3 -2.34 -6.60 -2.32
CA GLN A 3 -1.93 -8.01 -2.51
C GLN A 3 -0.84 -8.17 -3.58
N CYS A 4 -0.94 -7.40 -4.67
CA CYS A 4 0.07 -7.37 -5.73
C CYS A 4 1.39 -6.84 -5.18
N ALA A 5 1.36 -5.74 -4.41
CA ALA A 5 2.55 -5.19 -3.78
C ALA A 5 3.18 -6.13 -2.74
N GLN A 6 2.38 -6.83 -1.93
CA GLN A 6 2.88 -7.85 -1.02
C GLN A 6 3.56 -8.98 -1.79
N THR A 7 3.00 -9.39 -2.93
CA THR A 7 3.62 -10.41 -3.79
C THR A 7 4.95 -9.92 -4.35
N VAL A 8 5.03 -8.67 -4.81
CA VAL A 8 6.31 -8.05 -5.24
C VAL A 8 7.33 -8.07 -4.10
N MET A 9 6.94 -7.67 -2.88
CA MET A 9 7.84 -7.71 -1.72
C MET A 9 8.29 -9.13 -1.35
N ILE A 10 7.42 -10.13 -1.48
CA ILE A 10 7.75 -11.52 -1.15
C ILE A 10 8.67 -12.15 -2.20
N GLN A 11 8.46 -11.84 -3.48
CA GLN A 11 9.17 -12.48 -4.59
C GLN A 11 10.49 -11.77 -4.95
N LEU A 12 10.59 -10.46 -4.70
CA LEU A 12 11.79 -9.69 -4.96
C LEU A 12 12.59 -9.47 -3.68
N GLU A 13 13.90 -9.28 -3.84
CA GLU A 13 14.83 -9.09 -2.73
C GLU A 13 15.05 -7.60 -2.42
N ASP A 14 15.56 -7.32 -1.23
CA ASP A 14 16.00 -6.01 -0.78
C ASP A 14 14.94 -4.88 -0.73
N ILE A 15 13.65 -5.17 -0.89
CA ILE A 15 12.60 -4.16 -0.65
C ILE A 15 12.43 -3.97 0.86
N VAL A 16 12.59 -2.75 1.38
CA VAL A 16 12.45 -2.44 2.83
C VAL A 16 11.04 -2.00 3.20
N MET A 17 10.40 -1.26 2.31
CA MET A 17 9.02 -0.80 2.48
C MET A 17 8.37 -0.54 1.11
N ALA A 18 7.06 -0.51 1.10
CA ALA A 18 6.29 -0.03 -0.05
C ALA A 18 5.15 0.87 0.41
N TYR A 19 4.75 1.82 -0.43
CA TYR A 19 3.62 2.71 -0.18
C TYR A 19 2.72 2.78 -1.39
N GLY A 20 1.41 2.60 -1.21
CA GLY A 20 0.44 2.67 -2.30
C GLY A 20 -0.78 3.51 -1.95
N GLN A 21 -1.29 4.19 -2.97
CA GLN A 21 -2.49 5.03 -2.93
C GLN A 21 -3.12 5.02 -4.33
N SER A 22 -4.45 5.13 -4.43
CA SER A 22 -5.17 5.06 -5.71
C SER A 22 -4.71 3.85 -6.57
N ASP A 23 -4.17 4.13 -7.74
CA ASP A 23 -3.70 3.25 -8.80
C ASP A 23 -2.16 3.15 -8.85
N GLU A 24 -1.45 3.73 -7.88
CA GLU A 24 0.02 3.70 -7.80
C GLU A 24 0.58 2.91 -6.60
N TYR A 25 1.82 2.43 -6.76
CA TYR A 25 2.61 1.84 -5.68
C TYR A 25 4.09 2.18 -5.85
N SER A 26 4.73 2.58 -4.76
CA SER A 26 6.17 2.86 -4.66
C SER A 26 6.86 1.76 -3.87
N PHE A 27 7.99 1.25 -4.37
CA PHE A 27 8.81 0.24 -3.70
C PHE A 27 10.19 0.81 -3.39
N VAL A 28 10.60 0.73 -2.14
CA VAL A 28 11.91 1.24 -1.68
C VAL A 28 12.85 0.06 -1.53
N PHE A 29 13.92 0.05 -2.32
CA PHE A 29 15.00 -0.93 -2.19
C PHE A 29 16.09 -0.43 -1.24
N LYS A 30 16.74 -1.35 -0.51
CA LYS A 30 17.86 -1.04 0.39
C LYS A 30 18.90 -0.19 -0.33
N ARG A 31 19.41 0.85 0.34
CA ARG A 31 20.43 1.76 -0.20
C ARG A 31 21.67 0.99 -0.67
N LYS A 32 22.13 0.02 0.11
CA LYS A 32 23.28 -0.86 -0.17
C LYS A 32 22.96 -2.08 -1.06
N SER A 33 21.73 -2.21 -1.59
CA SER A 33 21.36 -3.36 -2.44
C SER A 33 22.33 -3.54 -3.61
N ASN A 34 22.75 -4.76 -3.87
CA ASN A 34 23.49 -5.13 -5.08
C ASN A 34 22.65 -6.00 -6.03
N TRP A 35 21.33 -6.06 -5.79
CA TRP A 35 20.41 -6.84 -6.61
C TRP A 35 20.51 -6.39 -8.07
N PHE A 36 20.67 -7.36 -8.98
CA PHE A 36 20.94 -7.14 -10.40
C PHE A 36 22.04 -6.11 -10.72
N ARG A 37 23.07 -5.97 -9.87
CA ARG A 37 24.15 -4.97 -10.01
C ARG A 37 23.60 -3.55 -10.16
N ARG A 38 22.50 -3.26 -9.47
CA ARG A 38 21.82 -1.95 -9.45
C ARG A 38 21.34 -1.46 -10.82
N ARG A 39 21.09 -2.35 -11.77
CA ARG A 39 20.56 -1.99 -13.09
C ARG A 39 19.12 -1.50 -12.96
N ALA A 40 18.89 -0.20 -13.22
CA ALA A 40 17.57 0.42 -13.16
C ALA A 40 16.50 -0.35 -13.93
N SER A 41 16.83 -0.83 -15.15
CA SER A 41 15.90 -1.62 -15.96
C SER A 41 15.46 -2.92 -15.27
N LYS A 42 16.31 -3.55 -14.45
CA LYS A 42 15.97 -4.78 -13.74
C LYS A 42 15.07 -4.52 -12.54
N PHE A 43 15.25 -3.42 -11.81
CA PHE A 43 14.27 -3.03 -10.79
C PHE A 43 12.90 -2.79 -11.42
N MET A 44 12.87 -1.95 -12.45
CA MET A 44 11.64 -1.54 -13.12
C MET A 44 10.87 -2.72 -13.70
N THR A 45 11.52 -3.55 -14.54
CA THR A 45 10.79 -4.61 -15.26
C THR A 45 10.34 -5.73 -14.33
N ASN A 46 11.14 -6.11 -13.32
CA ASN A 46 10.72 -7.15 -12.37
C ASN A 46 9.58 -6.68 -11.47
N VAL A 47 9.61 -5.43 -10.99
CA VAL A 47 8.49 -4.87 -10.21
C VAL A 47 7.24 -4.80 -11.08
N ALA A 48 7.32 -4.19 -12.26
CA ALA A 48 6.17 -4.00 -13.14
C ALA A 48 5.56 -5.35 -13.59
N SER A 49 6.39 -6.31 -14.02
CA SER A 49 5.90 -7.61 -14.48
C SER A 49 5.28 -8.43 -13.35
N GLN A 50 5.91 -8.44 -12.17
CA GLN A 50 5.38 -9.17 -11.01
C GLN A 50 4.10 -8.53 -10.49
N PHE A 51 4.01 -7.20 -10.50
CA PHE A 51 2.80 -6.50 -10.09
C PHE A 51 1.64 -6.77 -11.06
N ALA A 52 1.87 -6.64 -12.36
CA ALA A 52 0.87 -6.86 -13.40
C ALA A 52 0.35 -8.31 -13.40
N SER A 53 1.25 -9.30 -13.31
CA SER A 53 0.86 -10.71 -13.24
C SER A 53 0.03 -11.01 -11.99
N SER A 54 0.44 -10.45 -10.84
CA SER A 54 -0.29 -10.60 -9.58
C SER A 54 -1.66 -9.93 -9.63
N TYR A 55 -1.81 -8.80 -10.34
CA TYR A 55 -3.09 -8.10 -10.48
C TYR A 55 -4.14 -8.97 -11.15
N VAL A 56 -3.78 -9.61 -12.28
CA VAL A 56 -4.66 -10.55 -12.98
C VAL A 56 -4.90 -11.81 -12.15
N PHE A 57 -3.84 -12.36 -11.55
CA PHE A 57 -3.90 -13.60 -10.78
C PHE A 57 -4.85 -13.52 -9.59
N TYR A 58 -4.75 -12.45 -8.79
CA TYR A 58 -5.57 -12.24 -7.60
C TYR A 58 -6.89 -11.52 -7.88
N TRP A 59 -7.22 -11.19 -9.14
CA TRP A 59 -8.43 -10.41 -9.46
C TRP A 59 -9.70 -11.04 -8.86
N LYS A 60 -9.88 -12.35 -9.02
CA LYS A 60 -11.08 -13.08 -8.56
C LYS A 60 -11.19 -13.19 -7.03
N ASP A 61 -10.10 -13.00 -6.29
CA ASP A 61 -10.15 -12.99 -4.82
C ASP A 61 -10.85 -11.73 -4.29
N TYR A 62 -10.77 -10.63 -5.05
CA TYR A 62 -11.35 -9.32 -4.69
C TYR A 62 -12.64 -9.02 -5.47
N PHE A 63 -12.68 -9.36 -6.75
CA PHE A 63 -13.78 -9.10 -7.67
C PHE A 63 -14.43 -10.43 -8.07
N LYS A 64 -15.28 -10.95 -7.18
CA LYS A 64 -15.94 -12.25 -7.38
C LYS A 64 -16.89 -12.23 -8.57
N ASP A 65 -17.75 -11.22 -8.61
CA ASP A 65 -18.86 -11.11 -9.58
C ASP A 65 -18.51 -10.23 -10.80
N GLN A 66 -17.38 -9.53 -10.77
CA GLN A 66 -16.92 -8.68 -11.86
C GLN A 66 -15.81 -9.38 -12.64
N ASP A 67 -16.07 -9.68 -13.91
CA ASP A 67 -15.06 -10.25 -14.81
C ASP A 67 -14.03 -9.21 -15.24
N LEU A 68 -12.78 -9.66 -15.39
CA LEU A 68 -11.71 -8.87 -15.97
C LEU A 68 -11.83 -8.89 -17.49
N LEU A 69 -12.26 -7.77 -18.06
CA LEU A 69 -12.57 -7.69 -19.49
C LEU A 69 -11.31 -7.58 -20.38
N TYR A 70 -10.23 -7.03 -19.85
CA TYR A 70 -8.96 -6.89 -20.56
C TYR A 70 -7.77 -6.88 -19.58
N PRO A 71 -6.57 -7.33 -20.00
CA PRO A 71 -5.39 -7.28 -19.15
C PRO A 71 -4.94 -5.83 -18.95
N PRO A 72 -4.81 -5.36 -17.69
CA PRO A 72 -4.35 -4.01 -17.40
C PRO A 72 -2.83 -3.89 -17.58
N ALA A 73 -2.37 -2.65 -17.77
CA ALA A 73 -0.95 -2.31 -17.88
C ALA A 73 -0.55 -1.33 -16.77
N PHE A 74 0.73 -1.36 -16.41
CA PHE A 74 1.31 -0.47 -15.40
C PHE A 74 2.53 0.23 -15.98
N ASP A 75 2.56 1.56 -15.89
CA ASP A 75 3.78 2.34 -16.10
C ASP A 75 4.72 2.16 -14.89
N GLY A 76 6.01 2.28 -15.11
CA GLY A 76 7.04 2.13 -14.10
C GLY A 76 8.20 3.08 -14.34
N ARG A 77 8.72 3.67 -13.26
CA ARG A 77 9.93 4.50 -13.29
C ARG A 77 10.84 4.17 -12.11
N VAL A 78 12.12 4.50 -12.24
CA VAL A 78 13.11 4.38 -11.15
C VAL A 78 13.62 5.77 -10.82
N VAL A 79 13.60 6.10 -9.53
CA VAL A 79 14.12 7.37 -8.99
C VAL A 79 15.11 7.04 -7.89
N VAL A 80 16.23 7.78 -7.84
CA VAL A 80 17.30 7.56 -6.87
C VAL A 80 17.33 8.72 -5.89
N TYR A 81 17.25 8.40 -4.60
CA TYR A 81 17.34 9.36 -3.50
C TYR A 81 18.70 9.22 -2.79
N PRO A 82 19.54 10.27 -2.73
CA PRO A 82 20.88 10.18 -2.18
C PRO A 82 20.91 10.15 -0.64
N SER A 83 19.84 10.59 0.03
CA SER A 83 19.74 10.63 1.48
C SER A 83 18.38 10.14 1.99
N ASN A 84 18.37 9.66 3.24
CA ASN A 84 17.14 9.26 3.92
C ASN A 84 16.13 10.41 4.00
N GLN A 85 16.58 11.66 4.13
CA GLN A 85 15.70 12.81 4.13
C GLN A 85 14.95 12.96 2.79
N THR A 86 15.67 12.91 1.66
CA THR A 86 15.02 13.01 0.34
C THR A 86 14.05 11.85 0.05
N LEU A 87 14.31 10.66 0.62
CA LEU A 87 13.38 9.53 0.58
C LEU A 87 12.13 9.78 1.43
N LYS A 88 12.29 10.27 2.67
CA LYS A 88 11.17 10.65 3.56
C LYS A 88 10.31 11.72 2.90
N ASP A 89 10.92 12.72 2.28
CA ASP A 89 10.23 13.82 1.59
C ASP A 89 9.41 13.28 0.41
N TYR A 90 9.97 12.34 -0.37
CA TYR A 90 9.23 11.66 -1.44
C TYR A 90 8.00 10.92 -0.92
N LEU A 91 8.16 10.09 0.11
CA LEU A 91 7.04 9.32 0.68
C LEU A 91 5.99 10.22 1.32
N SER A 92 6.44 11.30 1.97
CA SER A 92 5.57 12.34 2.53
C SER A 92 4.77 13.04 1.43
N TRP A 93 5.42 13.36 0.30
CA TRP A 93 4.76 13.93 -0.87
C TRP A 93 3.69 13.01 -1.44
N ARG A 94 3.97 11.70 -1.56
CA ARG A 94 2.97 10.71 -2.00
C ARG A 94 1.79 10.60 -1.03
N GLN A 95 2.03 10.65 0.29
CA GLN A 95 0.94 10.59 1.27
C GLN A 95 0.14 11.89 1.35
N ALA A 96 0.77 13.05 1.18
CA ALA A 96 0.08 14.33 1.09
C ALA A 96 -0.83 14.38 -0.15
N ASP A 97 -0.35 13.88 -1.30
CA ASP A 97 -1.15 13.73 -2.52
C ASP A 97 -2.38 12.84 -2.31
N CYS A 98 -2.20 11.68 -1.64
CA CYS A 98 -3.29 10.79 -1.25
C CYS A 98 -4.37 11.53 -0.43
N HIS A 99 -3.96 12.32 0.57
CA HIS A 99 -4.89 13.07 1.42
C HIS A 99 -5.69 14.11 0.62
N ILE A 100 -5.00 14.91 -0.21
CA ILE A 100 -5.62 15.95 -1.03
C ILE A 100 -6.63 15.34 -2.02
N ASN A 101 -6.20 14.31 -2.75
CA ASN A 101 -7.02 13.66 -3.75
C ASN A 101 -8.22 12.94 -3.11
N ASN A 102 -8.03 12.25 -1.99
CA ASN A 102 -9.13 11.59 -1.29
C ASN A 102 -10.16 12.62 -0.79
N LEU A 103 -9.73 13.70 -0.12
CA LEU A 103 -10.65 14.74 0.36
C LEU A 103 -11.46 15.34 -0.80
N TYR A 104 -10.79 15.71 -1.90
CA TYR A 104 -11.47 16.22 -3.09
C TYR A 104 -12.48 15.21 -3.65
N ASN A 105 -12.05 13.97 -3.87
CA ASN A 105 -12.89 12.92 -4.48
C ASN A 105 -14.08 12.56 -3.59
N THR A 106 -13.93 12.53 -2.26
CA THR A 106 -15.05 12.29 -1.35
C THR A 106 -16.12 13.36 -1.54
N VAL A 107 -15.77 14.65 -1.51
CA VAL A 107 -16.76 15.72 -1.68
C VAL A 107 -17.35 15.72 -3.09
N PHE A 108 -16.50 15.55 -4.10
CA PHE A 108 -16.89 15.53 -5.50
C PHE A 108 -17.93 14.45 -5.81
N TRP A 109 -17.69 13.21 -5.36
CA TRP A 109 -18.64 12.12 -5.58
C TRP A 109 -19.89 12.24 -4.74
N MET A 110 -19.81 12.84 -3.55
CA MET A 110 -20.98 13.14 -2.73
C MET A 110 -21.91 14.15 -3.42
N LEU A 111 -21.37 15.19 -4.03
CA LEU A 111 -22.11 16.16 -4.85
C LEU A 111 -22.83 15.50 -6.03
N ILE A 112 -22.17 14.58 -6.72
CA ILE A 112 -22.75 13.88 -7.87
C ILE A 112 -23.82 12.87 -7.41
N GLN A 113 -23.48 12.02 -6.45
CA GLN A 113 -24.32 10.88 -6.08
C GLN A 113 -25.53 11.29 -5.23
N ARG A 114 -25.34 12.22 -4.29
CA ARG A 114 -26.40 12.65 -3.36
C ARG A 114 -27.11 13.92 -3.82
N SER A 115 -26.38 14.94 -4.26
CA SER A 115 -26.98 16.20 -4.74
C SER A 115 -27.34 16.18 -6.23
N LYS A 116 -27.09 15.07 -6.92
CA LYS A 116 -27.42 14.86 -8.36
C LYS A 116 -26.81 15.91 -9.28
N LEU A 117 -25.69 16.52 -8.87
CA LEU A 117 -24.94 17.43 -9.74
C LEU A 117 -24.27 16.66 -10.87
N THR A 118 -24.12 17.32 -12.02
CA THR A 118 -23.25 16.82 -13.08
C THR A 118 -21.77 16.93 -12.67
N PRO A 119 -20.86 16.14 -13.28
CA PRO A 119 -19.43 16.26 -13.01
C PRO A 119 -18.87 17.68 -13.18
N ALA A 120 -19.34 18.40 -14.22
CA ALA A 120 -18.93 19.78 -14.47
C ALA A 120 -19.37 20.74 -13.36
N GLN A 121 -20.62 20.63 -12.89
CA GLN A 121 -21.15 21.44 -11.80
C GLN A 121 -20.45 21.14 -10.47
N ALA A 122 -20.16 19.87 -10.18
CA ALA A 122 -19.42 19.49 -8.98
C ALA A 122 -18.00 20.04 -9.00
N GLN A 123 -17.32 20.00 -10.15
CA GLN A 123 -15.99 20.59 -10.33
C GLN A 123 -16.00 22.10 -10.15
N GLU A 124 -16.96 22.80 -10.77
CA GLU A 124 -17.12 24.25 -10.63
C GLU A 124 -17.38 24.65 -9.18
N ARG A 125 -18.24 23.91 -8.45
CA ARG A 125 -18.50 24.16 -7.03
C ARG A 125 -17.26 24.00 -6.16
N LEU A 126 -16.38 23.05 -6.49
CA LEU A 126 -15.15 22.80 -5.73
C LEU A 126 -13.97 23.66 -6.19
N GLN A 127 -14.11 24.40 -7.29
CA GLN A 127 -13.04 25.24 -7.82
C GLN A 127 -12.67 26.35 -6.84
N GLY A 128 -11.38 26.49 -6.53
CA GLY A 128 -10.88 27.51 -5.60
C GLY A 128 -11.11 27.23 -4.11
N THR A 129 -11.85 26.18 -3.76
CA THR A 129 -12.09 25.80 -2.36
C THR A 129 -10.82 25.29 -1.67
N LEU A 130 -10.67 25.58 -0.39
CA LEU A 130 -9.61 25.06 0.47
C LEU A 130 -9.98 23.71 1.08
N ALA A 131 -9.09 23.14 1.89
CA ALA A 131 -9.37 21.89 2.59
C ALA A 131 -10.46 22.06 3.67
N ALA A 132 -10.50 23.21 4.36
CA ALA A 132 -11.52 23.51 5.37
C ALA A 132 -12.92 23.54 4.75
N ASP A 133 -13.09 24.26 3.65
CA ASP A 133 -14.37 24.37 2.93
C ASP A 133 -14.89 22.99 2.49
N LYS A 134 -14.02 22.11 1.99
CA LYS A 134 -14.39 20.73 1.62
C LYS A 134 -14.88 19.92 2.83
N ASN A 135 -14.20 20.05 3.96
CA ASN A 135 -14.65 19.40 5.20
C ASN A 135 -16.00 19.96 5.66
N GLU A 136 -16.21 21.27 5.55
CA GLU A 136 -17.47 21.92 5.90
C GLU A 136 -18.62 21.45 4.99
N ILE A 137 -18.40 21.33 3.67
CA ILE A 137 -19.40 20.78 2.74
C ILE A 137 -19.77 19.36 3.15
N LEU A 138 -18.78 18.50 3.43
CA LEU A 138 -19.03 17.11 3.88
C LEU A 138 -19.86 17.06 5.16
N PHE A 139 -19.52 17.91 6.13
CA PHE A 139 -20.19 17.90 7.42
C PHE A 139 -21.59 18.51 7.34
N SER A 140 -21.73 19.72 6.81
CA SER A 140 -22.96 20.49 6.83
C SER A 140 -24.01 19.96 5.86
N GLU A 141 -23.63 19.53 4.66
CA GLU A 141 -24.59 19.08 3.63
C GLU A 141 -24.89 17.58 3.70
N TYR A 142 -23.93 16.78 4.19
CA TYR A 142 -24.02 15.33 4.14
C TYR A 142 -23.90 14.62 5.49
N ASN A 143 -23.64 15.37 6.57
CA ASN A 143 -23.39 14.84 7.90
C ASN A 143 -22.26 13.79 7.91
N ILE A 144 -21.21 14.03 7.12
CA ILE A 144 -20.03 13.17 7.02
C ILE A 144 -18.85 13.88 7.68
N ASN A 145 -18.28 13.25 8.70
CA ASN A 145 -17.01 13.68 9.28
C ASN A 145 -15.87 12.96 8.55
N TYR A 146 -15.10 13.70 7.74
CA TYR A 146 -13.99 13.14 6.97
C TYR A 146 -12.99 12.37 7.84
N ASN A 147 -12.75 12.79 9.09
CA ASN A 147 -11.80 12.10 9.98
C ASN A 147 -12.23 10.68 10.35
N ASN A 148 -13.52 10.36 10.19
CA ASN A 148 -14.07 9.02 10.42
C ASN A 148 -14.03 8.14 9.16
N GLU A 149 -13.65 8.68 8.00
CA GLU A 149 -13.43 7.86 6.81
C GLU A 149 -12.34 6.82 7.06
N PRO A 150 -12.41 5.64 6.40
CA PRO A 150 -11.44 4.57 6.56
C PRO A 150 -9.99 5.09 6.43
N PRO A 151 -9.10 4.73 7.38
CA PRO A 151 -7.70 5.16 7.34
C PRO A 151 -7.00 4.81 6.02
N MET A 152 -7.36 3.66 5.42
CA MET A 152 -6.86 3.24 4.11
C MET A 152 -7.11 4.29 3.01
N TYR A 153 -8.26 4.95 3.00
CA TYR A 153 -8.59 5.99 2.02
C TYR A 153 -7.86 7.31 2.30
N ARG A 154 -7.73 7.66 3.59
CA ARG A 154 -7.13 8.93 4.00
C ARG A 154 -5.61 8.94 3.99
N LYS A 155 -4.98 7.78 4.22
CA LYS A 155 -3.53 7.66 4.43
C LYS A 155 -2.85 6.74 3.43
N GLY A 156 -3.61 5.99 2.63
CA GLY A 156 -3.09 4.96 1.75
C GLY A 156 -2.68 3.70 2.52
N THR A 157 -1.84 2.88 1.90
CA THR A 157 -1.33 1.64 2.49
C THR A 157 0.19 1.65 2.52
N VAL A 158 0.75 1.47 3.70
CA VAL A 158 2.18 1.23 3.92
C VAL A 158 2.38 -0.27 4.11
N LEU A 159 3.37 -0.85 3.44
CA LEU A 159 3.81 -2.22 3.67
C LEU A 159 5.21 -2.21 4.28
N ILE A 160 5.34 -2.86 5.43
CA ILE A 160 6.63 -3.10 6.10
C ILE A 160 6.75 -4.56 6.51
N TRP A 161 7.98 -5.04 6.67
CA TRP A 161 8.24 -6.39 7.14
C TRP A 161 8.00 -6.49 8.65
N LYS A 162 7.16 -7.45 9.07
CA LYS A 162 7.00 -7.81 10.49
C LYS A 162 7.26 -9.29 10.70
N LYS A 163 7.86 -9.63 11.85
CA LYS A 163 8.00 -11.01 12.32
C LYS A 163 6.67 -11.47 12.93
N ILE A 164 6.03 -12.44 12.28
CA ILE A 164 4.75 -13.02 12.71
C ILE A 164 5.02 -14.43 13.24
N LYS A 165 4.50 -14.74 14.43
CA LYS A 165 4.49 -16.10 14.98
C LYS A 165 3.27 -16.84 14.45
N GLU A 166 3.49 -17.90 13.68
CA GLU A 166 2.44 -18.78 13.19
C GLU A 166 2.48 -20.09 13.97
N VAL A 167 1.35 -20.48 14.55
CA VAL A 167 1.18 -21.81 15.15
C VAL A 167 0.68 -22.73 14.05
N ILE A 168 1.48 -23.75 13.73
CA ILE A 168 1.14 -24.75 12.71
C ILE A 168 0.96 -26.08 13.44
N SER A 169 -0.18 -26.74 13.24
CA SER A 169 -0.37 -28.13 13.64
C SER A 169 0.36 -29.03 12.65
N LYS A 170 1.32 -29.81 13.14
CA LYS A 170 1.97 -30.87 12.39
C LYS A 170 1.54 -32.21 12.94
N GLU A 171 1.14 -33.11 12.05
CA GLU A 171 1.00 -34.52 12.39
C GLU A 171 2.39 -35.14 12.32
N ILE A 172 2.86 -35.66 13.46
CA ILE A 172 4.17 -36.31 13.58
C ILE A 172 3.92 -37.76 13.96
N LYS A 173 4.51 -38.68 13.20
CA LYS A 173 4.55 -40.10 13.54
C LYS A 173 5.89 -40.42 14.22
N LEU A 174 5.86 -40.74 15.51
CA LEU A 174 7.05 -41.09 16.26
C LEU A 174 7.52 -42.51 15.86
N PRO A 175 8.84 -42.79 15.85
CA PRO A 175 9.34 -44.13 15.52
C PRO A 175 8.79 -45.15 16.53
N GLY A 176 7.99 -46.11 16.06
CA GLY A 176 7.38 -47.16 16.88
C GLY A 176 5.93 -46.91 17.30
N GLU A 177 5.33 -45.74 16.99
CA GLU A 177 3.91 -45.47 17.23
C GLU A 177 3.09 -45.64 15.94
N THR A 178 1.94 -46.32 16.04
CA THR A 178 0.98 -46.49 14.94
C THR A 178 0.12 -45.24 14.70
N GLU A 179 -0.09 -44.43 15.74
CA GLU A 179 -0.94 -43.23 15.71
C GLU A 179 -0.14 -41.95 15.48
N GLU A 180 -0.71 -41.04 14.69
CA GLU A 180 -0.15 -39.72 14.41
C GLU A 180 -0.53 -38.76 15.53
N LYS A 181 0.46 -38.12 16.17
CA LYS A 181 0.22 -37.09 17.18
C LYS A 181 0.24 -35.72 16.52
N LYS A 182 -0.81 -34.92 16.79
CA LYS A 182 -0.84 -33.50 16.44
C LYS A 182 0.04 -32.72 17.41
N VAL A 183 1.14 -32.18 16.92
CA VAL A 183 2.05 -31.32 17.66
C VAL A 183 1.94 -29.91 17.11
N GLU A 184 1.71 -28.95 18.00
CA GLU A 184 1.72 -27.53 17.64
C GLU A 184 3.18 -27.04 17.58
N VAL A 185 3.57 -26.52 16.42
CA VAL A 185 4.90 -25.94 16.21
C VAL A 185 4.73 -24.46 15.92
N THR A 186 5.30 -23.62 16.79
CA THR A 186 5.36 -22.17 16.55
C THR A 186 6.54 -21.86 15.62
N ARG A 187 6.26 -21.30 14.44
CA ARG A 187 7.28 -20.84 13.48
C ARG A 187 7.19 -19.32 13.33
N THR A 188 8.33 -18.65 13.46
CA THR A 188 8.41 -17.21 13.15
C THR A 188 8.67 -17.03 11.65
N ARG A 189 7.85 -16.24 10.97
CA ARG A 189 8.05 -15.86 9.57
C ARG A 189 7.98 -14.35 9.42
N THR A 190 8.81 -13.80 8.54
CA THR A 190 8.77 -12.38 8.20
C THR A 190 7.82 -12.20 7.02
N LYS A 191 6.83 -11.32 7.16
CA LYS A 191 5.81 -11.06 6.12
C LYS A 191 5.59 -9.55 5.95
N PRO A 192 5.26 -9.07 4.74
CA PRO A 192 4.87 -7.69 4.55
C PRO A 192 3.45 -7.46 5.10
N VAL A 193 3.33 -6.59 6.11
CA VAL A 193 2.06 -6.26 6.77
C VAL A 193 1.59 -4.88 6.33
N ALA A 194 0.29 -4.77 6.03
CA ALA A 194 -0.36 -3.51 5.68
C ALA A 194 -0.64 -2.67 6.93
N LEU A 195 -0.25 -1.39 6.88
CA LEU A 195 -0.54 -0.36 7.86
C LEU A 195 -1.18 0.84 7.16
N HIS A 196 -2.06 1.54 7.86
CA HIS A 196 -2.76 2.73 7.37
C HIS A 196 -2.52 3.90 8.33
N CYS A 197 -1.25 4.29 8.45
CA CYS A 197 -0.77 5.29 9.39
C CYS A 197 -0.10 6.47 8.69
N ASP A 198 0.18 7.52 9.46
CA ASP A 198 0.92 8.68 8.99
C ASP A 198 2.42 8.36 8.89
N ILE A 199 3.02 8.59 7.72
CA ILE A 199 4.46 8.44 7.46
C ILE A 199 5.14 9.78 7.17
N ILE A 200 4.40 10.89 7.25
CA ILE A 200 4.92 12.25 7.13
C ILE A 200 5.63 12.62 8.44
N GLY A 201 4.98 12.37 9.58
CA GLY A 201 5.54 12.62 10.89
C GLY A 201 6.66 11.64 11.29
N ASP A 202 7.50 12.06 12.22
CA ASP A 202 8.62 11.24 12.71
C ASP A 202 8.20 10.02 13.52
N ALA A 203 6.95 9.92 13.96
CA ALA A 203 6.47 8.82 14.80
C ALA A 203 6.69 7.45 14.14
N PHE A 204 6.31 7.33 12.87
CA PHE A 204 6.49 6.09 12.10
C PHE A 204 7.97 5.72 11.96
N TRP A 205 8.83 6.69 11.64
CA TRP A 205 10.25 6.46 11.44
C TRP A 205 11.00 6.14 12.74
N LYS A 206 10.52 6.63 13.89
CA LYS A 206 11.01 6.28 15.23
C LYS A 206 10.54 4.89 15.68
N GLU A 207 9.35 4.48 15.27
CA GLU A 207 8.81 3.14 15.53
C GLU A 207 9.49 2.06 14.68
N HIS A 208 9.90 2.43 13.45
CA HIS A 208 10.51 1.53 12.47
C HIS A 208 11.87 2.04 11.96
N PRO A 209 12.88 2.23 12.84
CA PRO A 209 14.19 2.73 12.45
C PRO A 209 14.91 1.78 11.47
N GLU A 210 14.62 0.48 11.53
CA GLU A 210 15.22 -0.56 10.68
C GLU A 210 14.98 -0.37 9.16
N ILE A 211 14.02 0.48 8.77
CA ILE A 211 13.75 0.80 7.37
C ILE A 211 14.84 1.72 6.80
N LEU A 212 15.38 2.62 7.63
CA LEU A 212 16.33 3.65 7.23
C LEU A 212 17.77 3.34 7.65
N GLU A 213 17.94 2.47 8.64
CA GLU A 213 19.25 1.98 9.08
C GLU A 213 19.79 0.98 8.06
N ASP A 214 21.05 1.16 7.66
CA ASP A 214 21.74 0.13 6.90
C ASP A 214 22.10 -1.02 7.87
N ASP A 215 21.87 -2.26 7.47
CA ASP A 215 22.45 -3.42 8.16
C ASP A 215 23.95 -3.15 8.34
N SER A 216 24.39 -3.11 9.60
CA SER A 216 25.75 -2.76 10.02
C SER A 216 26.79 -3.66 9.37
#